data_AF-A0A6B3EAH2-F1
#
_entry.id   AF-A0A6B3EAH2-F1
#
_cell.length_a   1.000
_cell.length_b   1.000
_cell.length_c   1.000
_cell.angle_alpha   90.00
_cell.angle_beta   90.00
_cell.angle_gamma   90.00
#
_symmetry.space_group_name_H-M   'P 1'
#
loop_
_entity.id
_entity.type
_entity.pdbx_description
1 polymer ?
#
loop_
_entity_poly.entity_id
_entity_poly.type
_entity_poly.pdbx_seq_one_letter_code
_entity_poly.pdbx_strand_id
1 'polypeptide(L)'
;ENYASPATLLAMGNWMSDKYAEGTAGHRFYAGCRNVDTVETIAAEHARALFGADHAYVQPHSGIDANLVAFWSVLAQRVESPALAEAGVRNVNDLTEEDWSVLRRALGDQRMLGMSLDAGGHLTHGFRPNLT
;
A
#
# COMPACT_ATOMS: atom_id res chain seq x y z
N GLU A 1 7.38 -24.26 6.61
CA GLU A 1 6.87 -24.10 7.99
C GLU A 1 8.04 -23.98 8.94
N ASN A 2 7.86 -23.33 10.10
CA ASN A 2 8.88 -23.20 11.14
C ASN A 2 8.20 -22.95 12.51
N TYR A 3 8.93 -23.13 13.61
CA TYR A 3 8.45 -22.84 14.96
C TYR A 3 8.99 -21.50 15.45
N ALA A 4 8.10 -20.59 15.82
CA ALA A 4 8.47 -19.27 16.36
C ALA A 4 9.04 -19.39 17.78
N SER A 5 9.90 -18.45 18.16
CA SER A 5 10.44 -18.38 19.52
C SER A 5 9.35 -17.99 20.54
N PRO A 6 9.46 -18.37 21.82
CA PRO A 6 8.54 -17.92 22.86
C PRO A 6 8.41 -16.39 22.96
N ALA A 7 9.52 -15.66 22.74
CA ALA A 7 9.53 -14.20 22.76
C ALA A 7 8.64 -13.61 21.65
N THR A 8 8.68 -14.19 20.45
CA THR A 8 7.82 -13.79 19.32
C THR A 8 6.34 -14.02 19.64
N LEU A 9 6.00 -15.17 20.22
CA LEU A 9 4.61 -15.50 20.57
C LEU A 9 4.05 -14.56 21.64
N LEU A 10 4.84 -14.23 22.66
CA LEU A 10 4.46 -13.28 23.71
C LEU A 10 4.30 -11.85 23.16
N ALA A 11 5.11 -11.45 22.18
CA ALA A 11 5.01 -10.15 21.53
C ALA A 11 3.76 -9.99 20.66
N MET A 12 3.14 -11.09 20.19
CA MET A 12 1.89 -11.03 19.43
C MET A 12 0.65 -10.94 20.34
N GLY A 13 0.75 -11.38 21.60
CA GLY A 13 -0.38 -11.46 22.55
C GLY A 13 -0.40 -10.34 23.58
N ASN A 14 -0.32 -9.08 23.14
CA ASN A 14 -0.37 -7.91 24.04
C ASN A 14 -1.27 -6.79 23.50
N TRP A 15 -1.46 -5.73 24.29
CA TRP A 15 -2.37 -4.60 24.00
C TRP A 15 -2.05 -3.79 22.74
N MET A 16 -0.93 -4.05 22.04
CA MET A 16 -0.66 -3.41 20.76
C MET A 16 -1.71 -3.79 19.70
N SER A 17 -2.37 -4.96 19.84
CA SER A 17 -3.49 -5.36 18.98
C SER A 17 -4.69 -4.41 19.03
N ASP A 18 -4.83 -3.63 20.11
CA ASP A 18 -6.01 -2.81 20.35
C ASP A 18 -5.85 -1.40 19.75
N LYS A 19 -4.65 -1.06 19.26
CA LYS A 19 -4.32 0.28 18.79
C LYS A 19 -4.45 0.39 17.26
N TYR A 20 -5.39 1.23 16.82
CA TYR A 20 -5.36 1.77 15.45
C TYR A 20 -4.21 2.77 15.30
N ALA A 21 -3.35 2.54 14.29
CA ALA A 21 -2.16 3.34 14.01
C ALA A 21 -1.97 3.56 12.50
N GLU A 22 -3.06 3.86 11.78
CA GLU A 22 -3.01 4.16 10.35
C GLU A 22 -2.06 5.34 10.05
N GLY A 23 -1.36 5.24 8.92
CA GLY A 23 -0.27 6.12 8.51
C GLY A 23 1.10 5.49 8.76
N THR A 24 2.13 6.31 8.78
CA THR A 24 3.52 5.88 9.04
C THR A 24 4.02 6.48 10.36
N ALA A 25 5.11 5.95 10.90
CA ALA A 25 5.75 6.55 12.08
C ALA A 25 5.97 8.07 11.90
N GLY A 26 5.55 8.87 12.88
CA GLY A 26 5.58 10.34 12.82
C GLY A 26 4.47 11.02 11.98
N HIS A 27 3.71 10.27 11.19
CA HIS A 27 2.62 10.77 10.33
C HIS A 27 1.38 9.87 10.46
N ARG A 28 0.74 9.92 11.64
CA ARG A 28 -0.43 9.08 11.97
C ARG A 28 -1.73 9.86 11.84
N PHE A 29 -2.79 9.17 11.43
CA PHE A 29 -4.15 9.70 11.44
C PHE A 29 -4.77 9.76 12.84
N TYR A 30 -4.27 8.93 13.77
CA TYR A 30 -4.77 8.83 15.14
C TYR A 30 -3.73 9.25 16.17
N ALA A 31 -4.20 9.84 17.28
CA ALA A 31 -3.37 10.18 18.42
C ALA A 31 -2.94 8.94 19.23
N GLY A 32 -1.94 9.12 20.11
CA GLY A 32 -1.51 8.09 21.06
C GLY A 32 -0.66 6.96 20.46
N CYS A 33 0.00 7.19 19.32
CA CYS A 33 0.76 6.17 18.60
C CYS A 33 2.25 6.10 18.96
N ARG A 34 2.72 6.87 19.96
CA ARG A 34 4.16 6.97 20.31
C ARG A 34 4.85 5.61 20.48
N ASN A 35 4.20 4.67 21.17
CA ASN A 35 4.76 3.33 21.39
C ASN A 35 4.77 2.50 20.09
N VAL A 36 3.73 2.63 19.26
CA VAL A 36 3.66 1.96 17.95
C VAL A 36 4.72 2.51 17.00
N ASP A 37 4.89 3.83 16.95
CA ASP A 37 5.93 4.49 16.17
C ASP A 37 7.31 3.98 16.57
N THR A 38 7.58 3.89 17.88
CA THR A 38 8.85 3.37 18.39
C THR A 38 9.10 1.93 17.90
N VAL A 39 8.11 1.05 18.04
CA VAL A 39 8.24 -0.36 17.60
C VAL A 39 8.41 -0.46 16.09
N GLU A 40 7.61 0.27 15.31
CA GLU A 40 7.67 0.26 13.85
C GLU A 40 9.01 0.78 13.32
N THR A 41 9.53 1.86 13.90
CA THR A 41 10.86 2.40 13.55
C THR A 41 11.96 1.38 13.85
N ILE A 42 11.98 0.79 15.05
CA ILE A 42 13.00 -0.21 15.42
C ILE A 42 12.93 -1.42 14.48
N ALA A 43 11.73 -1.91 14.16
CA ALA A 43 11.56 -3.02 13.24
C ALA A 43 12.11 -2.71 11.85
N ALA A 44 11.83 -1.52 11.31
CA ALA A 44 12.36 -1.10 10.01
C ALA A 44 13.88 -0.94 10.04
N GLU A 45 14.45 -0.37 11.11
CA GLU A 45 15.90 -0.25 11.28
C GLU A 45 16.61 -1.61 11.34
N HIS A 46 16.05 -2.55 12.10
CA HIS A 46 16.57 -3.92 12.18
C HIS A 46 16.49 -4.63 10.83
N ALA A 47 15.39 -4.49 10.09
CA ALA A 47 15.26 -5.07 8.76
C ALA A 47 16.31 -4.49 7.79
N ARG A 48 16.50 -3.16 7.79
CA ARG A 48 17.53 -2.49 6.98
C ARG A 48 18.93 -2.99 7.31
N ALA A 49 19.27 -3.08 8.60
CA ALA A 49 20.57 -3.56 9.05
C ALA A 49 20.80 -5.04 8.71
N LEU A 50 19.78 -5.89 8.87
CA LEU A 50 19.86 -7.33 8.62
C LEU A 50 20.07 -7.64 7.12
N PHE A 51 19.37 -6.93 6.24
CA PHE A 51 19.37 -7.20 4.80
C PHE A 51 20.27 -6.26 4.00
N GLY A 52 20.89 -5.25 4.63
CA GLY A 52 21.72 -4.25 3.94
C GLY A 52 20.92 -3.36 2.99
N ALA A 53 19.66 -3.05 3.33
CA ALA A 53 18.75 -2.29 2.48
C ALA A 53 18.68 -0.81 2.87
N ASP A 54 18.50 0.06 1.88
CA ASP A 54 18.34 1.50 2.11
C ASP A 54 17.05 1.84 2.87
N HIS A 55 15.98 1.08 2.62
CA HIS A 55 14.65 1.25 3.22
C HIS A 55 14.03 -0.12 3.56
N ALA A 56 13.11 -0.12 4.53
CA ALA A 56 12.30 -1.29 4.85
C ALA A 56 10.86 -0.86 5.21
N TYR A 57 9.89 -1.62 4.72
CA TYR A 57 8.47 -1.42 5.02
C TYR A 57 7.94 -2.66 5.75
N VAL A 58 7.43 -2.47 6.96
CA VAL A 58 7.15 -3.55 7.93
C VAL A 58 5.67 -3.70 8.29
N GLN A 59 4.78 -3.01 7.57
CA GLN A 59 3.33 -3.08 7.81
C GLN A 59 2.56 -4.20 7.05
N PRO A 60 3.06 -4.81 5.94
CA PRO A 60 2.29 -5.87 5.27
C PRO A 60 2.00 -7.05 6.22
N HIS A 61 0.74 -7.48 6.27
CA HIS A 61 0.31 -8.56 7.17
C HIS A 61 0.82 -9.94 6.76
N SER A 62 1.14 -10.12 5.48
CA SER A 62 1.61 -11.37 4.92
C SER A 62 2.47 -11.14 3.67
N GLY A 63 3.06 -12.21 3.15
CA GLY A 63 3.86 -12.16 1.93
C GLY A 63 3.04 -11.79 0.68
N ILE A 64 1.78 -12.19 0.61
CA ILE A 64 0.92 -11.83 -0.53
C ILE A 64 0.60 -10.34 -0.52
N ASP A 65 0.34 -9.76 0.67
CA ASP A 65 0.10 -8.33 0.82
C ASP A 65 1.35 -7.52 0.47
N ALA A 66 2.53 -8.00 0.89
CA ALA A 66 3.80 -7.36 0.56
C ALA A 66 4.05 -7.33 -0.96
N ASN A 67 3.77 -8.45 -1.66
CA ASN A 67 3.89 -8.51 -3.11
C ASN A 67 2.91 -7.55 -3.80
N LEU A 68 1.65 -7.52 -3.36
CA LEU A 68 0.64 -6.62 -3.91
C LEU A 68 1.05 -5.16 -3.75
N VAL A 69 1.49 -4.76 -2.55
CA VAL A 69 1.98 -3.40 -2.28
C VAL A 69 3.18 -3.05 -3.17
N ALA A 70 4.13 -3.97 -3.32
CA ALA A 70 5.31 -3.74 -4.15
C ALA A 70 4.94 -3.55 -5.63
N PHE A 71 4.10 -4.43 -6.19
CA PHE A 71 3.63 -4.30 -7.56
C PHE A 71 2.86 -3.00 -7.78
N TRP A 72 1.91 -2.68 -6.88
CA TRP A 72 1.13 -1.47 -6.97
C TRP A 72 1.99 -0.22 -6.89
N SER A 73 2.99 -0.19 -5.99
CA SER A 73 3.91 0.95 -5.86
C SER A 73 4.71 1.19 -7.16
N VAL A 74 5.17 0.12 -7.80
CA VAL A 74 5.91 0.22 -9.08
C VAL A 74 4.98 0.70 -10.19
N LEU A 75 3.77 0.12 -10.28
CA LEU A 75 2.83 0.49 -11.33
C LEU A 75 2.32 1.94 -11.17
N ALA A 76 2.01 2.35 -9.93
CA ALA A 76 1.61 3.72 -9.63
C ALA A 76 2.70 4.74 -10.02
N GLN A 77 3.97 4.42 -9.75
CA GLN A 77 5.08 5.31 -10.09
C GLN A 77 5.42 5.30 -11.59
N ARG A 78 5.36 4.13 -12.24
CA ARG A 78 5.85 3.95 -13.62
C ARG A 78 4.77 4.16 -14.68
N VAL A 79 3.50 4.00 -14.33
CA VAL A 79 2.38 4.02 -15.27
C VAL A 79 1.39 5.11 -14.89
N GLU A 80 0.85 5.08 -13.67
CA GLU A 80 -0.20 6.02 -13.25
C GLU A 80 0.32 7.46 -13.19
N SER A 81 1.41 7.72 -12.47
CA SER A 81 1.92 9.08 -12.26
C SER A 81 2.28 9.80 -13.57
N PRO A 82 2.98 9.16 -14.54
CA PRO A 82 3.21 9.78 -15.85
C PRO A 82 1.92 10.02 -16.65
N ALA A 83 0.98 9.08 -16.62
CA ALA A 83 -0.29 9.21 -17.35
C ALA A 83 -1.14 10.37 -16.80
N LEU A 84 -1.23 10.51 -15.48
CA LEU A 84 -1.93 11.63 -14.85
C LEU A 84 -1.26 12.97 -15.18
N ALA A 85 0.08 13.01 -15.20
CA ALA A 85 0.83 14.20 -15.56
C ALA A 85 0.61 14.62 -17.02
N GLU A 86 0.57 13.66 -17.95
CA GLU A 86 0.29 13.91 -19.38
C GLU A 86 -1.15 14.42 -19.60
N ALA A 87 -2.11 13.86 -18.89
CA ALA A 87 -3.50 14.30 -18.93
C ALA A 87 -3.76 15.60 -18.13
N GLY A 88 -2.77 16.10 -17.37
CA GLY A 88 -2.90 17.32 -16.58
C GLY A 88 -3.86 17.21 -15.39
N VAL A 89 -4.13 15.99 -14.92
CA VAL A 89 -5.06 15.70 -13.84
C VAL A 89 -4.33 15.19 -12.59
N ARG A 90 -5.01 15.22 -11.43
CA ARG A 90 -4.41 14.82 -10.15
C ARG A 90 -4.81 13.42 -9.71
N ASN A 91 -6.01 12.98 -10.06
CA ASN A 91 -6.51 11.65 -9.71
C ASN A 91 -6.95 10.90 -10.96
N VAL A 92 -6.87 9.57 -10.89
CA VAL A 92 -7.35 8.64 -11.92
C VAL A 92 -8.83 8.85 -12.23
N ASN A 93 -9.62 9.28 -11.26
CA ASN A 93 -11.05 9.55 -11.41
C ASN A 93 -11.35 10.82 -12.21
N ASP A 94 -10.35 11.69 -12.41
CA ASP A 94 -10.47 12.93 -13.18
C ASP A 94 -10.18 12.71 -14.68
N LEU A 95 -9.74 11.51 -15.08
CA LEU A 95 -9.46 11.16 -16.48
C LEU A 95 -10.74 11.06 -17.31
N THR A 96 -10.74 11.65 -18.51
CA THR A 96 -11.85 11.52 -19.46
C THR A 96 -11.85 10.14 -20.11
N GLU A 97 -12.95 9.79 -20.78
CA GLU A 97 -13.03 8.55 -21.59
C GLU A 97 -11.94 8.47 -22.67
N GLU A 98 -11.58 9.62 -23.24
CA GLU A 98 -10.55 9.70 -24.27
C GLU A 98 -9.17 9.40 -23.67
N ASP A 99 -8.83 10.02 -22.54
CA ASP A 99 -7.57 9.77 -21.81
C ASP A 99 -7.46 8.29 -21.41
N TRP A 100 -8.57 7.72 -20.92
CA TRP A 100 -8.67 6.30 -20.60
C TRP A 100 -8.40 5.41 -21.82
N SER A 101 -8.94 5.76 -22.98
CA SER A 101 -8.76 5.00 -24.21
C SER A 101 -7.32 5.03 -24.72
N VAL A 102 -6.66 6.18 -24.61
CA VAL A 102 -5.26 6.37 -25.01
C VAL A 102 -4.34 5.54 -24.13
N LEU A 103 -4.51 5.65 -22.82
CA LEU A 103 -3.71 4.92 -21.85
C LEU A 103 -3.88 3.40 -21.97
N ARG A 104 -5.13 2.96 -22.16
CA ARG A 104 -5.43 1.55 -22.37
C ARG A 104 -4.76 0.99 -23.63
N ARG A 105 -4.78 1.73 -24.73
CA ARG A 105 -4.07 1.34 -25.97
C ARG A 105 -2.56 1.26 -25.75
N ALA A 106 -1.98 2.21 -25.02
CA ALA A 106 -0.56 2.20 -24.69
C ALA A 106 -0.15 0.96 -23.88
N LEU A 107 -1.07 0.42 -23.06
CA LEU A 107 -0.90 -0.79 -22.26
C LEU A 107 -1.38 -2.07 -22.96
N GLY A 108 -1.62 -2.04 -24.28
CA GLY A 108 -1.96 -3.23 -25.07
C GLY A 108 -3.40 -3.71 -24.88
N ASP A 109 -4.34 -2.79 -24.61
CA ASP A 109 -5.78 -3.02 -24.48
C ASP A 109 -6.22 -4.01 -23.38
N GLN A 110 -5.29 -4.35 -22.47
CA GLN A 110 -5.53 -5.30 -21.40
C GLN A 110 -6.60 -4.79 -20.43
N ARG A 111 -7.40 -5.73 -19.91
CA ARG A 111 -8.33 -5.48 -18.80
C ARG A 111 -7.64 -5.98 -17.53
N MET A 112 -7.27 -5.07 -16.64
CA MET A 112 -6.63 -5.44 -15.37
C MET A 112 -7.50 -5.02 -14.17
N LEU A 113 -7.06 -5.39 -12.98
CA LEU A 113 -7.83 -5.39 -11.74
C LEU A 113 -7.41 -4.21 -10.86
N GLY A 114 -8.14 -3.10 -10.93
CA GLY A 114 -7.83 -1.90 -10.14
C GLY A 114 -8.63 -1.78 -8.83
N MET A 115 -8.00 -1.20 -7.80
CA MET A 115 -8.65 -0.81 -6.53
C MET A 115 -9.25 0.59 -6.64
N SER A 116 -10.58 0.73 -6.58
CA SER A 116 -11.25 2.05 -6.49
C SER A 116 -11.84 2.19 -5.12
N LEU A 117 -11.27 3.11 -4.35
CA LEU A 117 -11.80 3.50 -3.06
C LEU A 117 -13.12 4.28 -3.22
N ASP A 118 -13.31 4.98 -4.34
CA ASP A 118 -14.50 5.80 -4.61
C ASP A 118 -15.67 5.00 -5.24
N ALA A 119 -15.42 3.80 -5.76
CA ALA A 119 -16.47 2.92 -6.30
C ALA A 119 -17.16 2.08 -5.22
N GLY A 120 -16.74 2.17 -3.95
CA GLY A 120 -17.23 1.37 -2.84
C GLY A 120 -17.98 2.19 -1.79
N GLY A 121 -19.29 2.35 -1.96
CA GLY A 121 -20.19 2.52 -0.81
C GLY A 121 -20.16 1.28 0.09
N HIS A 122 -20.62 1.43 1.33
CA HIS A 122 -20.36 0.58 2.50
C HIS A 122 -20.35 -0.95 2.32
N LEU A 123 -20.99 -1.55 1.31
CA LEU A 123 -20.89 -2.98 0.97
C LEU A 123 -21.19 -3.17 -0.55
N THR A 124 -20.29 -3.82 -1.31
CA THR A 124 -20.42 -4.38 -2.70
C THR A 124 -20.04 -3.54 -3.95
N HIS A 125 -19.66 -4.29 -5.00
CA HIS A 125 -18.87 -4.00 -6.22
C HIS A 125 -19.42 -2.97 -7.22
N GLY A 126 -18.50 -2.24 -7.89
CA GLY A 126 -18.74 -1.46 -9.10
C GLY A 126 -17.49 -1.31 -9.99
N PHE A 127 -17.67 -1.33 -11.32
CA PHE A 127 -16.61 -1.14 -12.32
C PHE A 127 -16.35 0.35 -12.58
N ARG A 128 -15.29 0.88 -11.93
CA ARG A 128 -14.22 1.75 -12.44
C ARG A 128 -13.28 2.02 -11.25
N PRO A 129 -12.06 1.49 -11.33
CA PRO A 129 -10.93 2.28 -11.86
C PRO A 129 -10.08 1.41 -12.78
N ASN A 130 -9.19 1.98 -13.61
CA ASN A 130 -8.21 1.13 -14.28
C ASN A 130 -6.82 1.71 -14.44
N LEU A 131 -6.24 2.20 -13.34
CA LEU A 131 -4.80 2.37 -13.20
C LEU A 131 -4.37 1.77 -11.87
N THR A 132 -4.34 0.45 -11.79
CA THR A 132 -3.14 -0.39 -11.92
C THR A 132 -3.59 -1.85 -11.89
#